data_AF-A0A075V5E0-F1
#
_entry.id   AF-A0A075V5E0-F1
#
_cell.length_a   1.000
_cell.length_b   1.000
_cell.length_c   1.000
_cell.angle_alpha   90.00
_cell.angle_beta   90.00
_cell.angle_gamma   90.00
#
_symmetry.space_group_name_H-M   'P 1'
#
loop_
_entity.id
_entity.type
_entity.pdbx_description
1 polymer ?
#
loop_
_entity_poly.entity_id
_entity_poly.type
_entity_poly.pdbx_seq_one_letter_code
_entity_poly.pdbx_strand_id
1 'polypeptide(L)' 'MCYADTTDNPDGTAVAHCYCGWSNTYPDHDAADAAAESHTRDAEAAEAEFAATH' A
#
# COMPACT_ATOMS: atom_id res chain seq x y z
N MET A 1 -7.37 9.73 1.17
CA MET A 1 -6.93 8.72 2.15
C MET A 1 -6.91 7.35 1.47
N CYS A 2 -5.73 6.91 1.05
CA CYS A 2 -5.52 5.56 0.51
C CYS A 2 -5.34 4.58 1.68
N TYR A 3 -6.23 3.59 1.80
CA TYR A 3 -6.02 2.47 2.71
C TYR A 3 -5.48 1.29 1.91
N ALA A 4 -4.28 0.83 2.25
CA ALA A 4 -3.69 -0.36 1.67
C ALA A 4 -3.80 -1.54 2.63
N ASP A 5 -4.10 -2.72 2.08
CA ASP A 5 -4.36 -3.97 2.81
C ASP A 5 -3.54 -5.10 2.18
N THR A 6 -3.41 -6.22 2.90
CA THR A 6 -2.61 -7.38 2.48
C THR A 6 -3.47 -8.63 2.38
N THR A 7 -3.16 -9.49 1.42
CA THR A 7 -3.82 -10.79 1.26
C THR A 7 -2.79 -11.89 1.12
N ASP A 8 -2.84 -12.86 2.03
CA ASP A 8 -1.97 -14.03 2.01
C ASP A 8 -2.38 -15.03 0.93
N ASN A 9 -1.41 -15.54 0.20
CA ASN A 9 -1.58 -16.62 -0.75
C ASN A 9 -1.12 -17.96 -0.16
N PRO A 10 -1.72 -19.08 -0.60
CA PRO A 10 -1.36 -20.41 -0.10
C PRO A 10 0.05 -20.87 -0.48
N ASP A 11 0.71 -20.19 -1.42
CA ASP A 11 2.10 -20.45 -1.83
C ASP A 11 3.14 -19.72 -0.96
N GLY A 12 2.69 -18.99 0.07
CA GLY A 12 3.53 -18.24 1.00
C GLY A 12 3.83 -16.82 0.56
N THR A 13 3.39 -16.41 -0.64
CA THR A 13 3.45 -15.01 -1.07
C THR A 13 2.30 -14.20 -0.48
N ALA A 14 2.41 -12.87 -0.54
CA ALA A 14 1.31 -11.98 -0.17
C ALA A 14 1.12 -10.86 -1.18
N VAL A 15 -0.10 -10.34 -1.30
CA VAL A 15 -0.45 -9.23 -2.19
C VAL A 15 -0.76 -8.00 -1.36
N ALA A 16 -0.01 -6.92 -1.56
CA ALA A 16 -0.37 -5.61 -1.05
C ALA A 16 -1.25 -4.92 -2.09
N HIS A 17 -2.37 -4.35 -1.67
CA HIS A 17 -3.31 -3.69 -2.57
C HIS A 17 -3.93 -2.45 -1.91
N CYS A 18 -4.23 -1.44 -2.72
CA CYS A 18 -4.84 -0.19 -2.30
C CYS A 18 -6.14 0.02 -3.08
N TYR A 19 -7.15 0.58 -2.42
CA TYR A 19 -8.43 0.95 -3.07
C TYR A 19 -8.28 2.00 -4.18
N CYS A 20 -7.11 2.64 -4.26
CA CYS A 20 -6.70 3.53 -5.35
C CYS A 20 -6.33 2.81 -6.66
N GLY A 21 -6.35 1.47 -6.68
CA GLY A 21 -6.04 0.65 -7.86
C GLY A 21 -4.59 0.16 -7.93
N TRP A 22 -3.77 0.47 -6.93
CA TRP A 22 -2.42 -0.09 -6.80
C TRP A 22 -2.49 -1.51 -6.22
N SER A 23 -1.69 -2.44 -6.77
CA SER A 23 -1.59 -3.83 -6.31
C SER A 23 -0.26 -4.42 -6.73
N ASN A 24 0.43 -5.10 -5.82
CA ASN A 24 1.70 -5.79 -6.08
C ASN A 24 1.83 -7.06 -5.22
N THR A 25 2.54 -8.06 -5.75
CA THR A 25 2.82 -9.33 -5.07
C THR A 25 4.24 -9.32 -4.48
N TYR A 26 4.38 -9.85 -3.28
CA TYR A 26 5.58 -9.87 -2.46
C TYR A 26 5.91 -11.30 -1.98
N PRO A 27 7.18 -11.59 -1.69
CA PRO A 27 7.62 -12.94 -1.31
C PRO A 27 7.01 -13.46 -0.01
N ASP A 28 6.58 -12.58 0.88
CA ASP A 28 5.99 -12.89 2.18
C ASP A 28 5.08 -11.74 2.67
N HIS A 29 4.33 -12.00 3.74
CA HIS A 29 3.38 -11.05 4.33
C HIS A 29 4.07 -9.78 4.85
N ASP A 30 5.19 -9.90 5.55
CA ASP A 30 5.93 -8.76 6.11
C ASP A 30 6.37 -7.79 4.99
N ALA A 31 6.84 -8.32 3.85
CA ALA A 31 7.20 -7.51 2.70
C ALA A 31 5.99 -6.82 2.05
N ALA A 32 4.84 -7.49 1.98
CA ALA A 32 3.60 -6.88 1.50
C ALA A 32 3.09 -5.79 2.45
N ASP A 33 3.16 -6.03 3.76
CA ASP A 33 2.70 -5.11 4.80
C ASP A 33 3.55 -3.84 4.82
N ALA A 34 4.87 -3.97 4.81
CA ALA A 34 5.78 -2.84 4.72
C ALA A 34 5.54 -2.00 3.44
N ALA A 35 5.20 -2.65 2.31
CA ALA A 35 4.87 -1.96 1.08
C ALA A 35 3.50 -1.24 1.16
N ALA A 36 2.50 -1.87 1.77
CA ALA A 36 1.18 -1.28 2.02
C ALA A 36 1.29 -0.03 2.92
N GLU A 37 2.05 -0.13 4.02
CA GLU A 37 2.34 0.99 4.92
C GLU A 37 3.07 2.13 4.19
N SER A 38 4.12 1.82 3.43
CA SER A 38 4.87 2.83 2.68
C SER A 38 3.97 3.54 1.67
N HIS A 39 3.17 2.78 0.91
CA HIS A 39 2.27 3.34 -0.09
C HIS A 39 1.21 4.25 0.54
N THR A 40 0.68 3.87 1.71
CA THR A 40 -0.26 4.70 2.46
C THR A 40 0.38 6.03 2.85
N ARG A 41 1.60 6.01 3.42
CA ARG A 41 2.32 7.22 3.81
C ARG A 41 2.63 8.13 2.63
N ASP A 42 3.05 7.55 1.49
CA ASP A 42 3.34 8.31 0.28
C ASP A 42 2.07 8.99 -0.27
N ALA A 43 0.93 8.28 -0.25
CA ALA A 43 -0.35 8.85 -0.66
C ALA A 43 -0.80 9.98 0.27
N GLU A 44 -0.69 9.80 1.59
CA GLU A 44 -1.00 10.84 2.58
C GLU A 44 -0.10 12.08 2.42
N ALA A 45 1.19 11.88 2.16
CA ALA A 45 2.12 12.98 1.90
C ALA A 45 1.72 13.76 0.64
N ALA A 46 1.40 13.07 -0.46
CA ALA A 46 0.96 13.70 -1.70
C ALA A 46 -0.36 14.48 -1.51
N GLU A 47 -1.31 13.94 -0.74
CA GLU A 47 -2.56 14.64 -0.39
C GLU A 47 -2.28 15.91 0.44
N ALA A 48 -1.35 15.84 1.40
CA ALA A 48 -0.95 16.98 2.21
C ALA A 48 -0.24 18.07 1.40
N GLU A 49 0.65 17.70 0.47
CA GLU A 49 1.32 18.65 -0.44
C GLU A 49 0.32 19.33 -1.38
N PHE A 50 -0.65 18.58 -1.91
CA PHE A 50 -1.72 19.16 -2.72
C PHE A 50 -2.56 20.16 -1.92
N ALA A 51 -2.96 19.80 -0.69
CA ALA A 51 -3.73 20.67 0.20
C ALA A 51 -2.94 21.91 0.66
N ALA A 52 -1.61 21.85 0.72
CA ALA A 52 -0.78 23.00 1.08
C ALA A 52 -0.57 23.99 -0.07
N THR A 53 -0.86 23.60 -1.31
CA THR A 53 -0.59 24.38 -2.53
C THR A 53 -1.83 24.89 -3.26
N HIS A 54 -3.03 24.55 -2.77
CA HIS A 54 -4.34 24.96 -3.31
C HIS A 54 -5.21 25.56 -2.21
#